data_AF-Q7X5E5-F1
#
_entry.id   AF-Q7X5E5-F1
#
_cell.length_a   1.000
_cell.length_b   1.000
_cell.length_c   1.000
_cell.angle_alpha   90.00
_cell.angle_beta   90.00
_cell.angle_gamma   90.00
#
_symmetry.space_group_name_H-M   'P 1'
#
loop_
_entity.id
_entity.type
_entity.pdbx_description
1 polymer ?
#
loop_
_entity_poly.entity_id
_entity_poly.type
_entity_poly.pdbx_seq_one_letter_code
_entity_poly.pdbx_strand_id
1 'polypeptide(L)'
;GVFCMPLTASGWRHWVVANLPADTRELPEGAGSGKASILPTGSVQTRTDFGSAGYGGAAPPKGESHRYIFTVHAIDVEVLEVDENASGALVGFNVHFHSLGSASITAMYA
;
A
#
# COMPACT_ATOMS: atom_id res chain seq x y z
N GLY A 1 9.11 -1.73 7.43
CA GLY A 1 8.91 -1.08 6.12
C GLY A 1 7.43 -1.05 5.79
N VAL A 2 6.94 0.00 5.14
CA VAL A 2 5.52 0.10 4.75
C VAL A 2 5.44 0.32 3.24
N PHE A 3 4.70 -0.52 2.54
CA PHE A 3 4.33 -0.26 1.16
C PHE A 3 2.93 0.34 1.16
N CYS A 4 2.86 1.65 1.00
CA CYS A 4 1.60 2.37 0.98
C CYS A 4 1.53 3.09 -0.35
N MET A 5 0.37 3.12 -0.99
CA MET A 5 0.12 4.06 -2.08
C MET A 5 -0.48 5.36 -1.50
N PRO A 6 0.29 6.45 -1.29
CA PRO A 6 -0.25 7.71 -0.82
C PRO A 6 -0.85 8.54 -1.97
N LEU A 7 -2.19 8.59 -1.95
CA LEU A 7 -3.12 9.74 -1.95
C LEU A 7 -2.76 11.12 -2.55
N THR A 8 -3.84 11.77 -3.02
CA THR A 8 -4.26 13.09 -2.49
C THR A 8 -5.74 13.05 -2.07
N ALA A 9 -6.03 13.53 -0.84
CA ALA A 9 -7.29 13.82 -0.10
C ALA A 9 -8.68 13.23 -0.47
N SER A 10 -8.95 12.85 -1.72
CA SER A 10 -10.18 12.16 -2.18
C SER A 10 -9.90 11.04 -3.19
N GLY A 11 -8.63 10.62 -3.36
CA GLY A 11 -8.22 9.57 -4.29
C GLY A 11 -8.57 8.15 -3.82
N TRP A 12 -8.24 7.16 -4.65
CA TRP A 12 -8.54 5.75 -4.41
C TRP A 12 -7.31 4.96 -3.95
N ARG A 13 -7.42 4.26 -2.83
CA ARG A 13 -6.39 3.35 -2.32
C ARG A 13 -6.55 2.01 -2.98
N HIS A 14 -5.62 1.71 -3.89
CA HIS A 14 -5.59 0.44 -4.61
C HIS A 14 -4.95 -0.70 -3.81
N TRP A 15 -3.99 -0.38 -2.93
CA TRP A 15 -3.31 -1.38 -2.09
C TRP A 15 -2.56 -0.74 -0.93
N VAL A 16 -2.53 -1.43 0.22
CA VAL A 16 -1.78 -1.04 1.41
C VAL A 16 -1.22 -2.28 2.09
N VAL A 17 0.09 -2.28 2.35
CA VAL A 17 0.80 -3.32 3.11
C VAL A 17 1.63 -2.67 4.21
N ALA A 18 1.33 -3.03 5.45
CA ALA A 18 2.10 -2.63 6.63
C ALA A 18 3.06 -3.75 7.07
N ASN A 19 4.03 -3.37 7.88
CA ASN A 19 4.89 -4.30 8.64
C ASN A 19 5.72 -5.26 7.74
N LEU A 20 6.19 -4.78 6.58
CA LEU A 20 7.20 -5.50 5.81
C LEU A 20 8.52 -5.52 6.62
N PRO A 21 9.19 -6.68 6.75
CA PRO A 21 10.51 -6.79 7.37
C PRO A 21 11.53 -5.80 6.78
N ALA A 22 12.44 -5.30 7.62
CA ALA A 22 13.40 -4.26 7.23
C ALA A 22 14.41 -4.70 6.17
N ASP A 23 14.59 -5.99 5.96
CA ASP A 23 15.41 -6.62 4.92
C ASP A 23 14.64 -6.90 3.62
N THR A 24 13.33 -6.63 3.57
CA THR A 24 12.54 -6.75 2.32
C THR A 24 13.07 -5.78 1.26
N ARG A 25 13.45 -6.31 0.09
CA ARG A 25 13.94 -5.51 -1.05
C ARG A 25 13.08 -5.61 -2.30
N GLU A 26 12.19 -6.60 -2.33
CA GLU A 26 11.30 -6.84 -3.46
C GLU A 26 9.97 -7.39 -2.98
N LEU A 27 8.93 -7.16 -3.77
CA LEU A 27 7.66 -7.85 -3.69
C LEU A 27 7.45 -8.52 -5.05
N PRO A 28 7.27 -9.84 -5.11
CA PRO A 28 7.05 -10.50 -6.39
C PRO A 28 5.74 -10.03 -7.03
N GLU A 29 5.66 -10.13 -8.35
CA GLU A 29 4.42 -9.85 -9.07
C GLU A 29 3.27 -10.69 -8.50
N GLY A 30 2.11 -10.06 -8.29
CA GLY A 30 0.95 -10.74 -7.74
C GLY A 30 0.93 -10.90 -6.22
N ALA A 31 1.91 -10.37 -5.47
CA ALA A 31 1.95 -10.44 -4.01
C ALA A 31 0.69 -9.93 -3.31
N GLY A 32 0.02 -8.92 -3.90
CA GLY A 32 -1.24 -8.36 -3.40
C GLY A 32 -2.52 -9.04 -3.91
N SER A 33 -2.44 -10.06 -4.76
CA SER A 33 -3.60 -10.57 -5.53
C SER A 33 -4.62 -11.41 -4.75
N GLY A 34 -4.41 -11.61 -3.44
CA GLY A 34 -5.27 -12.46 -2.60
C GLY A 34 -5.15 -13.97 -2.86
N LYS A 35 -4.46 -14.39 -3.93
CA LYS A 35 -4.16 -15.79 -4.22
C LYS A 35 -2.86 -16.19 -3.53
N ALA A 36 -2.97 -16.77 -2.33
CA ALA A 36 -1.84 -17.15 -1.46
C ALA A 36 -0.83 -16.00 -1.28
N SER A 37 -1.08 -15.13 -0.31
CA SER A 37 -0.20 -14.00 0.00
C SER A 37 1.25 -14.46 0.20
N ILE A 38 2.08 -14.26 -0.81
CA ILE A 38 3.54 -14.47 -0.78
C ILE A 38 4.30 -13.33 -0.10
N LEU A 39 3.57 -12.48 0.63
CA LEU A 39 4.19 -11.44 1.43
C LEU A 39 5.05 -12.06 2.53
N PRO A 40 6.16 -11.40 2.90
CA PRO A 40 6.97 -11.84 4.03
C PRO A 40 6.13 -12.03 5.30
N THR A 41 6.51 -13.00 6.13
CA THR A 41 5.87 -13.24 7.43
C THR A 41 5.88 -11.96 8.27
N GLY A 42 4.76 -11.67 8.93
CA GLY A 42 4.56 -10.46 9.73
C GLY A 42 3.95 -9.28 8.95
N SER A 43 3.92 -9.35 7.62
CA SER A 43 3.28 -8.33 6.79
C SER A 43 1.75 -8.38 6.93
N VAL A 44 1.11 -7.22 6.91
CA VAL A 44 -0.35 -7.09 7.00
C VAL A 44 -0.86 -6.33 5.79
N GLN A 45 -1.76 -6.94 5.02
CA GLN A 45 -2.54 -6.21 4.01
C GLN A 45 -3.74 -5.58 4.70
N THR A 46 -3.90 -4.27 4.58
CA THR A 46 -5.01 -3.56 5.24
C THR A 46 -6.12 -3.23 4.25
N ARG A 47 -7.27 -2.83 4.78
CA ARG A 47 -8.46 -2.51 4.01
C ARG A 47 -8.21 -1.37 3.02
N THR A 48 -8.64 -1.59 1.79
CA THR A 48 -8.62 -0.63 0.69
C THR A 48 -9.98 0.04 0.48
N ASP A 49 -10.05 0.98 -0.46
CA ASP A 49 -11.32 1.63 -0.82
C ASP A 49 -12.26 0.68 -1.61
N PHE A 50 -11.77 -0.49 -2.05
CA PHE A 50 -12.60 -1.60 -2.52
C PHE A 50 -13.33 -2.34 -1.38
N GLY A 51 -13.07 -1.99 -0.13
CA GLY A 51 -13.71 -2.58 1.04
C GLY A 51 -13.09 -3.90 1.53
N SER A 52 -12.00 -4.35 0.91
CA SER A 52 -11.26 -5.56 1.29
C SER A 52 -9.75 -5.33 1.32
N ALA A 53 -9.02 -6.19 2.01
CA ALA A 53 -7.56 -6.23 1.95
C ALA A 53 -7.09 -6.91 0.65
N GLY A 54 -5.99 -6.43 0.09
CA GLY A 54 -5.49 -6.87 -1.22
C GLY A 54 -5.24 -5.72 -2.19
N TYR A 55 -4.56 -6.02 -3.30
CA TYR A 55 -4.39 -5.11 -4.42
C TYR A 55 -5.61 -5.18 -5.34
N GLY A 56 -6.26 -4.04 -5.56
CA GLY A 56 -7.23 -3.86 -6.64
C GLY A 56 -6.63 -3.05 -7.78
N GLY A 57 -6.76 -3.55 -9.01
CA GLY A 57 -6.15 -2.93 -10.20
C GLY A 57 -6.74 -1.60 -10.63
N ALA A 58 -6.16 -1.03 -11.67
CA ALA A 58 -6.64 0.18 -12.33
C ALA A 58 -8.01 -0.05 -12.98
N ALA A 59 -8.96 0.86 -12.72
CA ALA A 59 -10.29 0.88 -13.33
C ALA A 59 -10.80 2.32 -13.45
N PRO A 60 -10.10 3.21 -14.18
CA PRO A 60 -10.53 4.59 -14.33
C PRO A 60 -11.84 4.64 -15.13
N PRO A 61 -12.67 5.69 -14.95
CA PRO A 61 -13.83 5.91 -15.81
C PRO A 61 -13.41 5.99 -17.29
N LYS A 62 -14.27 5.50 -18.19
CA LYS A 62 -13.99 5.49 -19.62
C LYS A 62 -13.64 6.88 -20.15
N GLY A 63 -12.48 7.00 -20.77
CA GLY A 63 -12.01 8.26 -21.38
C GLY A 63 -11.20 9.15 -20.44
N GLU A 64 -10.97 8.72 -19.19
CA GLU A 64 -10.08 9.39 -18.26
C GLU A 64 -8.74 8.66 -18.19
N SER A 65 -7.66 9.41 -17.96
CA SER A 65 -6.34 8.84 -17.67
C SER A 65 -5.95 9.18 -16.23
N HIS A 66 -5.69 8.16 -15.42
CA HIS A 66 -5.37 8.30 -14.00
C HIS A 66 -3.91 7.95 -13.72
N ARG A 67 -3.38 8.56 -12.66
CA ARG A 67 -2.07 8.24 -12.09
C ARG A 67 -2.22 7.17 -11.00
N TYR A 68 -1.44 6.11 -11.11
CA TYR A 68 -1.33 5.05 -10.11
C TYR A 68 0.06 5.15 -9.47
N ILE A 69 0.08 5.65 -8.24
CA ILE A 69 1.31 5.96 -7.52
C ILE A 69 1.62 4.82 -6.55
N PHE A 70 2.72 4.12 -6.79
CA PHE A 70 3.25 3.06 -5.96
C PHE A 70 4.35 3.65 -5.10
N THR A 71 4.20 3.66 -3.78
CA THR A 71 5.21 4.22 -2.87
C THR A 71 5.64 3.21 -1.83
N VAL A 72 6.93 3.23 -1.52
CA VAL A 72 7.49 2.55 -0.36
C VAL A 72 7.96 3.59 0.65
N HIS A 73 7.68 3.33 1.92
CA HIS A 73 8.13 4.13 3.04
C HIS A 73 9.05 3.27 3.92
N ALA A 74 10.25 3.77 4.17
CA ALA A 74 11.06 3.30 5.28
C ALA A 74 10.53 3.97 6.56
N ILE A 75 10.31 3.18 7.61
CA ILE A 75 9.81 3.67 8.89
C ILE A 75 10.75 3.27 10.03
N ASP A 76 10.74 4.03 11.12
CA ASP A 76 11.64 3.88 12.28
C ASP A 76 11.14 2.90 13.36
N VAL A 77 9.92 2.38 13.21
CA VAL A 77 9.35 1.34 14.07
C VAL A 77 9.21 0.03 13.32
N GLU A 78 9.41 -1.08 14.04
CA GLU A 78 9.33 -2.42 13.48
C GLU A 78 7.89 -2.81 13.12
N VAL A 79 6.93 -2.44 14.00
CA VAL A 79 5.51 -2.79 13.88
C VAL A 79 4.66 -1.54 14.03
N LEU A 80 3.75 -1.35 13.07
CA LEU A 80 2.60 -0.47 13.23
C LEU A 80 1.43 -1.29 13.80
N GLU A 81 0.75 -0.73 14.79
CA GLU A 81 -0.44 -1.30 15.44
C GLU A 81 -1.66 -1.20 14.50
N VAL A 82 -1.68 -2.02 13.46
CA VAL A 82 -2.73 -2.09 12.43
C VAL A 82 -3.09 -3.53 12.11
N ASP A 83 -4.37 -3.76 11.83
CA ASP A 83 -4.90 -5.04 11.37
C ASP A 83 -5.42 -4.94 9.92
N GLU A 84 -6.01 -6.02 9.44
CA GLU A 84 -6.61 -6.08 8.09
C GLU A 84 -7.76 -5.09 7.87
N ASN A 85 -8.37 -4.56 8.94
CA ASN A 85 -9.50 -3.63 8.89
C ASN A 85 -9.07 -2.16 8.95
N ALA A 86 -7.81 -1.90 9.31
CA ALA A 86 -7.23 -0.57 9.34
C ALA A 86 -7.42 0.13 7.98
N SER A 87 -7.94 1.35 8.02
CA SER A 87 -8.07 2.15 6.80
C SER A 87 -6.70 2.59 6.33
N GLY A 88 -6.51 2.77 5.02
CA GLY A 88 -5.25 3.35 4.54
C GLY A 88 -5.01 4.79 5.04
N ALA A 89 -6.04 5.50 5.54
CA ALA A 89 -5.85 6.77 6.23
C ALA A 89 -5.16 6.58 7.59
N LEU A 90 -5.56 5.57 8.37
CA LEU A 90 -4.90 5.23 9.64
C LEU A 90 -3.45 4.77 9.40
N VAL A 91 -3.21 3.94 8.39
CA VAL A 91 -1.85 3.55 8.01
C VAL A 91 -1.04 4.77 7.58
N GLY A 92 -1.60 5.63 6.73
CA GLY A 92 -0.95 6.87 6.29
C GLY A 92 -0.64 7.84 7.44
N PHE A 93 -1.51 7.94 8.43
CA PHE A 93 -1.28 8.72 9.65
C PHE A 93 -0.07 8.19 10.43
N ASN A 94 0.00 6.89 10.68
CA ASN A 94 1.14 6.28 11.36
C ASN A 94 2.45 6.45 10.56
N VAL A 95 2.40 6.23 9.24
CA VAL A 95 3.55 6.44 8.35
C VAL A 95 4.04 7.89 8.43
N HIS A 96 3.15 8.88 8.49
CA HIS A 96 3.55 10.29 8.57
C HIS A 96 4.46 10.58 9.76
N PHE A 97 4.21 9.95 10.92
CA PHE A 97 5.01 10.16 12.14
C PHE A 97 6.29 9.33 12.20
N HIS A 98 6.33 8.21 11.48
CA HIS A 98 7.44 7.24 11.55
C HIS A 98 8.32 7.20 10.29
N SER A 99 7.99 7.98 9.25
CA SER A 99 8.68 7.91 7.95
C SER A 99 10.10 8.46 8.02
N LEU A 100 11.07 7.62 7.73
CA LEU A 100 12.49 7.98 7.52
C LEU A 100 12.77 8.43 6.09
N GLY A 101 11.99 7.96 5.13
CA GLY A 101 12.14 8.29 3.72
C GLY A 101 11.18 7.49 2.84
N SER A 102 11.04 7.90 1.59
CA SER A 102 10.15 7.22 0.64
C SER A 102 10.69 7.24 -0.79
N ALA A 103 10.20 6.30 -1.59
CA ALA A 103 10.44 6.25 -3.03
C ALA A 103 9.14 5.89 -3.73
N SER A 104 8.90 6.49 -4.90
CA SER A 104 7.66 6.31 -5.66
C SER A 104 7.91 6.04 -7.13
N ILE A 105 7.06 5.21 -7.71
CA ILE A 105 6.90 5.05 -9.16
C ILE A 105 5.46 5.39 -9.50
N THR A 106 5.25 6.09 -10.62
CA THR A 106 3.92 6.43 -11.13
C THR A 106 3.68 5.77 -12.47
N ALA A 107 2.62 4.99 -12.57
CA ALA A 107 2.10 4.46 -13.82
C ALA A 107 0.87 5.25 -14.27
N MET A 108 0.68 5.37 -15.58
CA MET A 108 -0.52 5.95 -16.18
C MET A 108 -1.38 4.82 -16.74
N TYR A 109 -2.70 4.90 -16.58
CA TYR A 109 -3.65 3.99 -17.24
C TYR A 109 -4.92 4.75 -17.64
N ALA A 110 -5.55 4.35 -18.75
CA ALA A 110 -6.71 4.99 -19.36
C ALA A 110 -7.66 3.95 -19.95
#